data_AF-A0A658NKS8-F1
#
_entry.id   AF-A0A658NKS8-F1
#
_cell.length_a   1.000
_cell.length_b   1.000
_cell.length_c   1.000
_cell.angle_alpha   90.00
_cell.angle_beta   90.00
_cell.angle_gamma   90.00
#
_symmetry.space_group_name_H-M   'P 1'
#
loop_
_entity.id
_entity.type
_entity.pdbx_description
1 polymer ?
#
loop_
_entity_poly.entity_id
_entity_poly.type
_entity_poly.pdbx_seq_one_letter_code
_entity_poly.pdbx_strand_id
1 'polypeptide(L)' 'VVCDPHEIANVLGGAGIEYMLAATADSPLAFYFMMPSCVPATHLETAGARISAEDIRSMLDEYPQRMPGLAEMMSYPG' A
#
# COMPACT_ATOMS: atom_id res chain seq x y z
N VAL A 1 3.72 -14.88 -1.96
CA VAL A 1 2.69 -14.09 -2.65
C VAL A 1 3.16 -12.65 -2.78
N VAL A 2 2.69 -11.97 -3.82
CA VAL A 2 2.86 -10.53 -4.00
C VAL A 2 1.47 -9.93 -3.85
N CYS A 3 1.25 -9.14 -2.81
CA CYS A 3 -0.05 -8.64 -2.40
C CYS A 3 -0.13 -7.14 -2.67
N ASP A 4 -1.22 -6.67 -3.27
CA ASP A 4 -1.59 -5.25 -3.25
C ASP A 4 -2.61 -5.04 -2.12
N PRO A 5 -2.28 -4.32 -1.04
CA PRO A 5 -3.17 -4.07 0.08
C PRO A 5 -4.05 -2.83 -0.14
N HIS A 6 -4.50 -2.53 -1.36
CA HIS A 6 -5.19 -1.27 -1.67
C HIS A 6 -6.53 -1.12 -0.95
N GLU A 7 -7.22 -2.20 -0.58
CA GLU A 7 -8.49 -2.13 0.15
C GLU A 7 -8.27 -1.65 1.58
N ILE A 8 -7.29 -2.23 2.30
CA ILE A 8 -7.00 -1.78 3.66
C ILE A 8 -6.38 -0.39 3.67
N ALA A 9 -5.62 -0.03 2.62
CA ALA A 9 -5.05 1.30 2.48
C ALA A 9 -6.13 2.37 2.27
N ASN A 10 -7.19 2.07 1.51
CA ASN A 10 -8.34 2.97 1.37
C ASN A 10 -9.11 3.18 2.68
N VAL A 11 -9.07 2.22 3.62
CA VAL A 11 -9.76 2.32 4.91
C VAL A 11 -8.88 2.94 6.00
N LEU A 12 -7.62 2.50 6.13
CA LEU A 12 -6.73 2.81 7.25
C LEU A 12 -5.41 3.48 6.85
N GLY A 13 -5.15 3.69 5.55
CA GLY A 13 -3.91 4.28 5.06
C GLY A 13 -2.67 3.46 5.39
N GLY A 14 -1.55 4.15 5.65
CA GLY A 14 -0.27 3.53 5.99
C GLY A 14 -0.35 2.59 7.20
N ALA A 15 -1.13 2.94 8.23
CA ALA A 15 -1.32 2.09 9.40
C ALA A 15 -1.94 0.72 9.05
N GLY A 16 -2.84 0.68 8.06
CA GLY A 16 -3.40 -0.58 7.55
C GLY A 16 -2.35 -1.45 6.86
N ILE A 17 -1.45 -0.81 6.11
CA ILE A 17 -0.35 -1.48 5.41
C ILE A 17 0.67 -2.03 6.42
N GLU A 18 1.07 -1.23 7.41
CA GLU A 18 1.96 -1.64 8.50
C GLU A 18 1.37 -2.80 9.30
N TYR A 19 0.07 -2.77 9.57
CA TYR A 19 -0.62 -3.88 10.21
C TYR A 19 -0.48 -5.18 9.40
N MET A 20 -0.67 -5.15 8.08
CA MET A 20 -0.51 -6.34 7.23
C MET A 20 0.94 -6.82 7.17
N LEU A 21 1.91 -5.89 7.13
CA LEU A 21 3.33 -6.21 7.23
C LEU A 21 3.62 -6.97 8.53
N ALA A 22 3.18 -6.44 9.68
CA ALA A 22 3.38 -7.05 10.99
C ALA A 22 2.68 -8.41 11.11
N ALA A 23 1.42 -8.50 10.69
CA ALA A 23 0.61 -9.72 10.78
C ALA A 23 1.18 -10.89 9.96
N THR A 24 2.02 -10.60 8.97
CA THR A 24 2.62 -11.61 8.08
C THR A 24 4.11 -11.85 8.32
N ALA A 25 4.72 -11.21 9.32
CA ALA A 25 6.16 -11.28 9.57
C ALA A 25 6.65 -12.71 9.88
N ASP A 26 5.89 -13.46 10.68
CA ASP A 26 6.23 -14.83 11.12
C ASP A 26 5.49 -15.91 10.30
N SER A 27 4.90 -15.52 9.18
CA SER A 27 4.18 -16.47 8.33
C SER A 27 5.16 -17.44 7.62
N PRO A 28 4.83 -18.74 7.52
CA PRO A 28 5.62 -19.69 6.72
C PRO A 28 5.53 -19.43 5.21
N LEU A 29 4.56 -18.63 4.77
CA LEU A 29 4.46 -18.11 3.40
C LEU A 29 5.20 -16.78 3.28
N ALA A 30 6.03 -16.62 2.25
CA ALA A 30 6.68 -15.35 1.95
C ALA A 30 5.67 -14.32 1.42
N PHE A 31 5.56 -13.18 2.11
CA PHE A 31 4.70 -12.05 1.73
C PHE A 31 5.55 -10.84 1.32
N TYR A 32 5.39 -10.43 0.07
CA TYR A 32 5.82 -9.14 -0.45
C TYR A 32 4.59 -8.27 -0.67
N PHE A 33 4.64 -7.02 -0.24
CA PHE A 33 3.55 -6.06 -0.42
C PHE A 33 3.93 -5.03 -1.47
N MET A 34 3.05 -4.77 -2.42
CA MET A 34 3.22 -3.67 -3.35
C MET A 34 2.61 -2.42 -2.72
N MET A 35 3.24 -1.26 -2.88
CA MET A 35 2.73 -0.01 -2.31
C MET A 35 1.48 0.45 -3.09
N PRO A 36 0.30 0.59 -2.45
CA PRO A 36 -0.91 1.06 -3.13
C PRO A 36 -0.71 2.42 -3.78
N SER A 37 -1.15 2.55 -5.03
CA SER A 37 -0.83 3.71 -5.87
C SER A 37 -1.95 4.75 -5.98
N CYS A 38 -3.20 4.36 -5.68
CA CYS A 38 -4.39 5.19 -5.87
C CYS A 38 -5.28 5.15 -4.62
N VAL A 39 -4.96 6.00 -3.63
CA VAL A 39 -5.74 6.13 -2.39
C VAL A 39 -6.01 7.60 -2.06
N PRO A 40 -7.26 8.10 -2.22
CA PRO A 40 -8.38 7.43 -2.92
C PRO A 40 -8.09 7.20 -4.42
N ALA A 41 -8.87 6.34 -5.06
CA ALA A 41 -8.76 6.07 -6.50
C ALA A 41 -9.17 7.28 -7.36
N THR A 42 -10.05 8.14 -6.84
CA THR A 42 -10.50 9.35 -7.52
C THR A 42 -10.75 10.50 -6.53
N HIS A 43 -10.78 11.73 -7.03
CA HIS A 43 -11.18 12.90 -6.24
C HIS A 43 -12.70 13.00 -6.01
N LEU A 44 -13.49 12.12 -6.67
CA LEU A 44 -14.95 12.09 -6.61
C LEU A 44 -15.50 11.25 -5.44
N GLU A 45 -14.63 10.59 -4.68
CA GLU A 45 -15.02 9.71 -3.58
C GLU A 45 -14.47 10.18 -2.22
N THR A 46 -14.96 9.54 -1.16
CA THR A 46 -14.43 9.70 0.20
C THR A 46 -13.79 8.39 0.62
N ALA A 47 -12.51 8.42 0.96
CA ALA A 47 -11.78 7.30 1.53
C ALA A 47 -11.42 7.58 2.99
N GLY A 48 -11.12 6.52 3.75
CA GLY A 48 -10.65 6.61 5.14
C GLY A 48 -9.23 7.15 5.26
N ALA A 49 -8.47 7.18 4.16
CA ALA A 49 -7.13 7.74 4.12
C ALA A 49 -6.82 8.41 2.77
N ARG A 50 -5.68 9.10 2.74
CA ARG A 50 -5.03 9.61 1.53
C ARG A 50 -3.56 9.26 1.61
N ILE A 51 -3.02 8.73 0.51
CA ILE A 51 -1.60 8.41 0.40
C ILE A 51 -0.99 9.34 -0.64
N SER A 52 0.04 10.09 -0.25
CA SER A 52 0.80 10.97 -1.13
C SER A 52 2.02 10.26 -1.72
N ALA A 53 2.64 10.90 -2.72
CA ALA A 53 3.91 10.42 -3.28
C ALA A 53 5.05 10.42 -2.24
N GLU A 54 5.00 11.30 -1.24
CA GLU A 54 5.98 11.32 -0.15
C GLU A 54 5.78 10.12 0.78
N ASP A 55 4.53 9.77 1.11
CA ASP A 55 4.21 8.58 1.89
C ASP A 55 4.66 7.30 1.17
N ILE A 56 4.42 7.22 -0.14
CA ILE A 56 4.88 6.10 -0.99
C ILE A 56 6.40 5.95 -0.91
N ARG A 57 7.14 7.05 -1.10
CA ARG A 57 8.61 7.04 -1.02
C ARG A 57 9.08 6.58 0.37
N SER A 58 8.53 7.17 1.43
CA SER A 58 8.90 6.82 2.80
C SER A 58 8.67 5.33 3.09
N MET A 59 7.53 4.78 2.68
CA MET A 59 7.21 3.35 2.88
C MET A 59 8.15 2.42 2.10
N LEU A 60 8.47 2.76 0.85
CA LEU A 60 9.41 1.97 0.04
C LEU A 60 10.84 2.01 0.62
N ASP A 61 11.25 3.17 1.14
CA ASP A 61 12.55 3.34 1.79
C ASP A 61 12.63 2.63 3.15
N GLU A 62 11.51 2.56 3.89
CA GLU A 62 11.44 1.89 5.20
C GLU A 62 11.39 0.36 5.08
N TYR A 63 10.68 -0.17 4.08
CA TYR A 63 10.48 -1.61 3.91
C TYR A 63 11.07 -2.18 2.60
N PRO A 64 12.33 -1.89 2.22
CA PRO A 64 12.85 -2.20 0.89
C PRO A 64 12.94 -3.71 0.58
N GLN A 65 13.02 -4.57 1.60
CA GLN A 65 13.05 -6.03 1.44
C GLN A 65 11.67 -6.67 1.29
N ARG A 66 10.62 -5.97 1.76
CA ARG A 66 9.24 -6.48 1.79
C ARG A 66 8.30 -5.71 0.88
N MET A 67 8.71 -4.55 0.37
CA MET A 67 7.98 -3.74 -0.59
C MET A 67 8.81 -3.47 -1.84
N PRO A 68 8.78 -4.38 -2.84
CA PRO A 68 9.66 -4.27 -3.99
C PRO A 68 9.23 -3.21 -5.02
N GLY A 69 8.07 -2.55 -4.84
CA GLY A 69 7.65 -1.49 -5.74
C GLY A 69 6.20 -1.04 -5.57
N LEU A 70 5.72 -0.30 -6.56
CA LEU A 70 4.36 0.23 -6.64
C LEU A 70 3.37 -0.85 -7.11
N ALA A 71 2.17 -0.84 -6.54
CA ALA A 71 1.06 -1.68 -6.95
C ALA A 71 0.41 -1.20 -8.25
N GLU A 72 -0.72 -1.80 -8.62
CA GLU A 72 -1.43 -1.44 -9.86
C GLU A 72 -1.80 0.05 -9.87
N MET A 73 -1.45 0.73 -10.95
CA MET A 73 -1.78 2.14 -11.17
C MET A 73 -3.05 2.21 -12.00
N MET A 74 -4.13 2.66 -11.37
CA MET A 74 -5.48 2.64 -11.95
C MET A 74 -6.03 4.02 -12.25
N SER A 75 -5.33 5.09 -11.85
CA SER A 75 -5.74 6.48 -12.09
C SER A 75 -5.44 6.96 -13.52
N TYR A 76 -5.78 6.18 -14.55
CA TYR A 76 -5.65 6.63 -15.94
C TYR A 76 -6.62 7.79 -16.23
N PRO A 77 -6.19 8.91 -16.85
CA PRO A 77 -4.93 9.13 -17.58
C PRO A 77 -3.73 9.65 -16.75
N GLY A 78 -3.92 9.87 -15.45
CA GLY A 78 -2.97 10.49 -14.54
C GLY A 78 -3.67 11.51 -13.65
#